data_AF-A0A8T1T4W7-F1
#
_entry.id   AF-A0A8T1T4W7-F1
#
_cell.length_a   1.000
_cell.length_b   1.000
_cell.length_c   1.000
_cell.angle_alpha   90.00
_cell.angle_beta   90.00
_cell.angle_gamma   90.00
#
_symmetry.space_group_name_H-M   'P 1'
#
loop_
_entity.id
_entity.type
_entity.pdbx_description
1 polymer ?
#
loop_
_entity_poly.entity_id
_entity_poly.type
_entity_poly.pdbx_seq_one_letter_code
_entity_poly.pdbx_strand_id
1 'polypeptide(L)'
;EVGVIAKTYINQGQLIPDDIMTRLMLNELKNLHRYHWLLDGFPRTVPQAEALDETCQIDTVINLDVPFETIKQRLTARWIHPGSGRVYNLEFNPPKDV
;
A
#
# COMPACT_ATOMS: atom_id res chain seq x y z
N GLU A 1 16.00 12.40 3.23
CA GLU A 1 16.97 11.46 2.63
C GLU A 1 16.36 10.09 2.28
N VAL A 2 15.72 9.40 3.23
CA VAL A 2 15.12 8.06 3.00
C VAL A 2 14.13 8.02 1.82
N GLY A 3 13.26 9.04 1.69
CA GLY A 3 12.34 9.12 0.56
C GLY A 3 13.01 9.28 -0.82
N VAL A 4 14.21 9.88 -0.88
CA VAL A 4 15.00 9.99 -2.12
C VAL A 4 15.55 8.62 -2.51
N ILE A 5 16.04 7.87 -1.52
CA ILE A 5 16.51 6.50 -1.74
C ILE A 5 15.36 5.60 -2.22
N ALA A 6 14.21 5.65 -1.53
CA ALA A 6 13.02 4.91 -1.93
C ALA A 6 12.58 5.24 -3.37
N LYS A 7 12.61 6.52 -3.75
CA LYS A 7 12.29 6.97 -5.12
C LYS A 7 13.20 6.33 -6.18
N THR A 8 14.47 6.10 -5.88
CA THR A 8 15.41 5.43 -6.80
C THR A 8 14.96 4.01 -7.12
N TYR A 9 14.59 3.22 -6.10
CA TYR A 9 14.09 1.84 -6.30
C TYR A 9 12.77 1.83 -7.08
N ILE A 10 11.82 2.70 -6.72
CA ILE A 10 10.53 2.83 -7.42
C ILE A 10 10.73 3.15 -8.90
N ASN A 11 11.59 4.11 -9.21
CA ASN A 11 11.86 4.52 -10.60
C ASN A 11 12.52 3.41 -11.42
N GLN A 12 13.23 2.48 -10.77
CA GLN A 12 13.84 1.31 -11.39
C GLN A 12 12.88 0.11 -11.45
N GLY A 13 11.64 0.25 -10.98
CA GLY A 13 10.69 -0.86 -10.88
C GLY A 13 11.12 -1.94 -9.88
N GLN A 14 12.05 -1.62 -8.98
CA GLN A 14 12.56 -2.53 -7.98
C GLN A 14 11.72 -2.47 -6.71
N LEU A 15 11.72 -3.58 -5.99
CA LEU A 15 11.18 -3.63 -4.64
C LEU A 15 12.10 -2.81 -3.72
N ILE A 16 11.49 -1.97 -2.90
CA ILE A 16 12.21 -1.22 -1.87
C ILE A 16 12.58 -2.22 -0.77
N PRO A 17 13.85 -2.25 -0.32
CA PRO A 17 14.26 -3.07 0.82
C PRO A 17 13.42 -2.82 2.08
N ASP A 18 13.16 -3.88 2.84
CA ASP A 18 12.31 -3.85 4.04
C ASP A 18 12.81 -2.87 5.11
N ASP A 19 14.12 -2.76 5.31
CA ASP A 19 14.73 -1.84 6.27
C ASP A 19 14.48 -0.37 5.89
N ILE A 20 14.57 -0.06 4.59
CA ILE A 20 14.31 1.27 4.05
C ILE A 20 12.83 1.61 4.20
N MET A 21 11.94 0.68 3.86
CA MET A 21 10.48 0.86 4.03
C MET A 21 10.10 1.07 5.49
N THR A 22 10.64 0.26 6.39
CA THR A 22 10.39 0.36 7.83
C THR A 22 10.84 1.72 8.36
N ARG A 23 12.07 2.14 8.05
CA ARG A 23 12.59 3.46 8.47
C ARG A 23 11.76 4.61 7.93
N LEU A 24 11.29 4.52 6.69
CA LEU A 24 10.43 5.53 6.09
C LEU A 24 9.10 5.63 6.86
N MET A 25 8.41 4.51 7.05
CA MET A 25 7.10 4.47 7.70
C MET A 25 7.15 4.90 9.17
N LEU A 26 8.13 4.41 9.94
CA LEU A 26 8.29 4.80 11.35
C LEU A 26 8.62 6.29 11.51
N ASN A 27 9.35 6.89 10.56
CA ASN A 27 9.61 8.32 10.57
C ASN A 27 8.33 9.14 10.32
N GLU A 28 7.49 8.72 9.38
CA GLU A 28 6.21 9.38 9.11
C GLU A 28 5.23 9.24 10.29
N LEU A 29 5.15 8.07 10.91
CA LEU A 29 4.27 7.83 12.07
C LEU A 29 4.57 8.76 13.25
N LYS A 30 5.84 9.09 13.50
CA LYS A 30 6.22 10.06 14.55
C LYS A 30 5.58 11.44 14.34
N ASN A 31 5.44 11.86 13.09
CA ASN A 31 4.81 13.14 12.74
C ASN A 31 3.28 13.09 12.89
N LEU A 32 2.69 11.90 12.95
CA LEU A 32 1.23 11.68 12.99
C LEU A 32 0.71 11.33 14.40
N HIS A 33 1.52 11.42 15.46
CA HIS A 33 1.17 11.02 16.83
C HIS A 33 -0.11 11.67 17.42
N ARG A 34 -0.62 12.75 16.82
CA ARG A 34 -1.84 13.44 17.26
C ARG A 34 -3.09 13.06 16.48
N TYR A 35 -2.96 12.23 15.45
CA TYR A 35 -4.06 11.84 14.56
C TYR A 35 -4.32 10.35 14.71
N HIS A 36 -5.53 9.93 14.35
CA HIS A 36 -5.80 8.54 14.04
C HIS A 36 -5.28 8.25 12.62
N TRP A 37 -4.75 7.05 12.42
CA TRP A 37 -4.13 6.66 11.16
C TRP A 37 -4.63 5.28 10.73
N LEU A 38 -4.64 5.07 9.42
CA LEU A 38 -4.86 3.78 8.78
C LEU A 38 -3.62 3.48 7.95
N LEU A 39 -2.91 2.41 8.29
CA LEU A 39 -1.81 1.92 7.47
C LEU A 39 -2.38 1.06 6.34
N ASP A 40 -2.20 1.50 5.11
CA ASP A 40 -2.59 0.76 3.92
C ASP A 40 -1.35 0.14 3.26
N GLY A 41 -1.30 -1.18 3.25
CA GLY A 41 -0.21 -1.94 2.62
C GLY A 41 1.11 -1.94 3.38
N PHE A 42 1.12 -1.59 4.68
CA PHE A 42 2.22 -1.79 5.62
C PHE A 42 1.65 -2.20 6.99
N PRO A 43 2.23 -3.18 7.71
CA PRO A 43 3.40 -4.00 7.33
C PRO A 43 3.06 -5.08 6.30
N ARG A 44 4.04 -5.48 5.48
CA ARG A 44 3.95 -6.57 4.48
C ARG A 44 4.73 -7.83 4.85
N THR A 45 5.72 -7.71 5.71
CA THR A 45 6.59 -8.82 6.13
C THR A 45 6.64 -8.90 7.65
N VAL A 46 6.99 -10.07 8.19
CA VAL A 46 7.10 -10.28 9.65
C VAL A 46 8.09 -9.30 10.29
N PRO A 47 9.30 -9.06 9.72
CA PRO A 47 10.23 -8.09 10.29
C PRO A 47 9.68 -6.64 10.33
N GLN A 48 8.88 -6.25 9.34
CA GLN A 48 8.22 -4.93 9.36
C GLN A 48 7.18 -4.84 10.49
N ALA A 49 6.47 -5.94 10.76
CA ALA A 49 5.48 -6.00 11.83
C ALA A 49 6.14 -5.95 13.21
N GLU A 50 7.23 -6.70 13.41
CA GLU A 50 8.03 -6.67 14.65
C GLU A 50 8.56 -5.25 14.93
N ALA A 51 9.13 -4.59 13.93
CA ALA A 51 9.62 -3.22 14.07
C ALA A 51 8.51 -2.18 14.33
N LEU A 52 7.30 -2.43 13.80
CA LEU A 52 6.13 -1.57 14.06
C LEU A 52 5.65 -1.72 15.51
N ASP A 53 5.60 -2.95 16.02
CA ASP A 53 5.17 -3.29 17.39
C ASP A 53 6.10 -2.68 18.45
N GLU A 54 7.41 -2.58 18.16
CA GLU A 54 8.37 -1.90 19.03
C GLU A 54 8.12 -0.38 19.17
N THR A 55 7.49 0.23 18.16
CA THR A 55 7.35 1.69 18.08
C THR A 55 5.95 2.19 18.47
N CYS A 56 4.91 1.41 18.16
CA CYS A 56 3.53 1.80 18.45
C CYS A 56 2.64 0.57 18.68
N GLN A 57 1.67 0.74 19.58
CA GLN A 57 0.62 -0.24 19.80
C GLN A 57 -0.37 -0.23 18.63
N ILE A 58 -0.63 -1.40 18.04
CA ILE A 58 -1.62 -1.57 16.98
C ILE A 58 -2.93 -2.05 17.58
N ASP A 59 -4.00 -1.27 17.40
CA ASP A 59 -5.31 -1.57 17.98
C ASP A 59 -6.08 -2.64 17.19
N THR A 60 -5.99 -2.60 15.86
CA THR A 60 -6.76 -3.49 14.98
C THR A 60 -6.06 -3.73 13.65
N VAL A 61 -6.26 -4.92 13.09
CA VAL A 61 -5.80 -5.29 11.75
C VAL A 61 -6.98 -5.83 10.95
N ILE A 62 -7.19 -5.28 9.75
CA ILE A 62 -8.24 -5.74 8.84
C ILE A 62 -7.61 -6.62 7.78
N ASN A 63 -7.99 -7.89 7.75
CA ASN A 63 -7.59 -8.82 6.68
C ASN A 63 -8.73 -8.98 5.67
N LEU A 64 -8.49 -8.60 4.42
CA LEU A 64 -9.42 -8.80 3.32
C LEU A 64 -9.13 -10.15 2.65
N ASP A 65 -9.71 -11.22 3.19
CA ASP A 65 -9.60 -12.56 2.60
C ASP A 65 -10.59 -12.73 1.44
N VAL A 66 -10.05 -12.81 0.23
CA VAL A 66 -10.81 -12.87 -1.03
C VAL A 66 -10.28 -14.02 -1.88
N PRO A 67 -11.14 -14.84 -2.51
CA PRO A 67 -10.69 -15.92 -3.38
C PRO A 67 -9.74 -15.43 -4.50
N PHE A 68 -8.70 -16.21 -4.78
CA PHE A 68 -7.70 -15.87 -5.79
C PHE A 68 -8.30 -15.58 -7.17
N GLU A 69 -9.29 -16.36 -7.60
CA GLU A 69 -9.96 -16.14 -8.89
C GLU A 69 -10.70 -14.80 -8.94
N THR A 70 -11.32 -14.38 -7.84
CA THR A 70 -11.94 -13.05 -7.76
C THR A 70 -10.89 -11.93 -7.84
N ILE A 71 -9.72 -12.11 -7.21
CA ILE A 71 -8.60 -11.16 -7.32
C ILE A 71 -8.15 -11.06 -8.78
N LYS A 72 -7.93 -12.20 -9.43
CA LYS A 72 -7.50 -12.28 -10.83
C LYS A 72 -8.49 -11.58 -11.76
N GLN A 73 -9.78 -11.92 -11.66
CA GLN A 73 -10.86 -11.31 -12.45
C GLN A 73 -10.87 -9.78 -12.28
N ARG A 74 -10.80 -9.30 -11.03
CA ARG A 74 -10.77 -7.87 -10.72
C ARG A 74 -9.57 -7.15 -11.32
N LEU A 75 -8.39 -7.78 -11.31
CA LEU A 75 -7.18 -7.19 -11.90
C LEU A 75 -7.25 -7.16 -13.43
N THR A 76 -7.75 -8.22 -14.07
CA THR A 76 -7.87 -8.29 -15.54
C THR A 76 -8.94 -7.36 -16.10
N ALA A 77 -10.00 -7.08 -15.33
CA ALA A 77 -11.07 -6.17 -15.71
C ALA A 77 -10.79 -4.71 -15.33
N ARG A 78 -9.62 -4.40 -14.73
CA ARG A 78 -9.26 -3.06 -14.25
C ARG A 78 -8.73 -2.19 -15.38
N TRP A 79 -9.37 -1.04 -15.58
CA TRP A 79 -8.92 0.01 -16.48
C TRP A 79 -8.56 1.25 -15.67
N ILE A 80 -7.51 1.96 -16.09
CA ILE A 80 -7.04 3.18 -15.43
C ILE A 80 -6.98 4.27 -16.48
N HIS A 81 -7.64 5.40 -16.23
CA HIS A 81 -7.46 6.60 -17.03
C HIS A 81 -6.18 7.33 -16.58
N PRO A 82 -5.07 7.30 -17.35
CA PRO A 82 -3.76 7.72 -16.84
C PRO A 82 -3.73 9.18 -16.39
N GLY A 83 -4.44 10.07 -17.08
CA GLY A 83 -4.44 11.50 -16.77
C GLY A 83 -5.13 11.88 -15.47
N SER A 84 -6.03 11.04 -14.94
CA SER A 84 -6.77 11.35 -13.71
C SER A 84 -6.60 10.32 -12.59
N GLY A 85 -5.96 9.18 -12.86
CA GLY A 85 -5.87 8.06 -11.92
C GLY A 85 -7.20 7.34 -11.65
N ARG A 86 -8.35 7.84 -12.13
CA ARG A 86 -9.65 7.15 -12.06
C ARG A 86 -9.53 5.70 -12.51
N VAL A 87 -10.07 4.81 -11.68
CA VAL A 87 -10.08 3.37 -11.88
C VAL A 87 -11.50 2.96 -12.25
N TYR A 88 -11.62 2.20 -13.33
CA TYR A 88 -12.85 1.55 -13.75
C TYR A 88 -12.66 0.05 -13.68
N ASN A 89 -13.75 -0.67 -13.47
CA ASN A 89 -13.76 -2.12 -13.56
C ASN A 89 -14.99 -2.53 -14.38
N LEU A 90 -14.79 -3.30 -15.45
CA LEU A 90 -15.86 -3.61 -16.40
C LEU A 90 -17.06 -4.35 -15.80
N GLU A 91 -16.88 -5.03 -14.66
CA GLU A 91 -17.95 -5.79 -13.99
C GLU A 91 -18.67 -4.96 -12.92
N PHE A 92 -17.95 -4.13 -12.15
CA PHE A 92 -18.52 -3.42 -10.98
C PHE A 92 -18.77 -1.93 -11.20
N ASN A 93 -17.94 -1.27 -12.02
CA ASN A 93 -18.01 0.16 -12.31
C ASN A 93 -17.52 0.43 -13.75
N PRO A 94 -18.31 0.00 -14.76
CA PRO A 94 -17.94 0.20 -16.15
C PRO A 94 -17.97 1.68 -16.51
N PRO A 95 -17.08 2.15 -17.41
CA PRO A 95 -17.20 3.48 -17.97
C PRO A 95 -18.54 3.61 -18.71
N LYS A 96 -19.15 4.80 -18.66
CA LYS A 96 -20.31 5.10 -19.49
C LYS A 96 -19.80 5.15 -20.94
N ASP A 97 -20.31 4.25 -21.77
CA ASP A 97 -20.01 4.07 -23.19
C ASP A 97 -18.69 3.29 -23.47
N VAL A 98 -18.84 2.02 -23.84
CA VAL A 98 -17.81 1.22 -24.56
C VAL A 98 -18.15 1.27 -26.04
#